data_AF-A0A0H2RHR9-F1
#
_entry.id   AF-A0A0H2RHR9-F1
#
_cell.length_a   1.000
_cell.length_b   1.000
_cell.length_c   1.000
_cell.angle_alpha   90.00
_cell.angle_beta   90.00
_cell.angle_gamma   90.00
#
_symmetry.space_group_name_H-M   'P 1'
#
loop_
_entity.id
_entity.type
_entity.pdbx_description
1 polymer ?
#
loop_
_entity_poly.entity_id
_entity_poly.type
_entity_poly.pdbx_seq_one_letter_code
_entity_poly.pdbx_strand_id
1 'polypeptide(L)'
;MTSSNSLPPLSLSILGVEPLDEFILTIADWVHNLVGTVADRQDGSQVEVEAKLGVLKYKGGDERVQLPVLTETIIADGDHRFESNMSANQHKHFNQMLNQLEASSRQSSHPTSPLRYQHTYLKDSFYPSDEPGNEKIRVTRDEKTGEMKECLRKVRLGNLDIYSPKRNADWRISVNVEIPVEHPVGTATLTRRKDRLSYSHEEFSIDLTQVTQTSGSSGSQTMHELEVEFARPAVLLSTGAVRGDPNVSQQERDAFDELIRAFVNNVRILVRNARPS
;
A
#
# COMPACT_ATOMS: atom_id res chain seq x y z
N MET A 1 34.65 37.52 -18.02
CA MET A 1 33.76 36.41 -18.41
C MET A 1 34.02 35.26 -17.45
N THR A 2 33.16 35.08 -16.46
CA THR A 2 33.30 34.03 -15.43
C THR A 2 32.78 32.70 -16.00
N SER A 3 33.70 31.81 -16.40
CA SER A 3 33.37 30.44 -16.76
C SER A 3 32.92 29.68 -15.51
N SER A 4 31.66 29.24 -15.47
CA SER A 4 31.16 28.36 -14.42
C SER A 4 31.87 27.00 -14.50
N ASN A 5 32.77 26.73 -13.56
CA ASN A 5 33.48 25.47 -13.38
C ASN A 5 32.55 24.36 -12.81
N SER A 6 31.43 24.07 -13.48
CA SER A 6 30.64 22.89 -13.13
C SER A 6 31.24 21.68 -13.83
N LEU A 7 31.80 20.75 -13.06
CA LEU A 7 32.19 19.43 -13.56
C LEU A 7 30.97 18.74 -14.19
N PRO A 8 31.13 18.01 -15.31
CA PRO A 8 30.03 17.28 -15.92
C PRO A 8 29.53 16.16 -14.97
N PRO A 9 28.25 15.77 -15.07
CA PRO A 9 27.73 14.64 -14.30
C PRO A 9 28.48 13.34 -14.67
N LEU A 10 28.65 12.46 -13.69
CA LEU A 10 29.22 11.14 -13.91
C LEU A 10 28.27 10.28 -14.76
N SER A 11 28.84 9.39 -15.56
CA SER A 11 28.08 8.32 -16.20
C SER A 11 27.42 7.43 -15.14
N LEU A 12 26.21 6.93 -15.41
CA LEU A 12 25.46 6.05 -14.49
C LEU A 12 26.22 4.76 -14.16
N SER A 13 26.92 4.20 -15.15
CA SER A 13 27.82 3.05 -15.02
C SER A 13 28.80 3.01 -16.19
N ILE A 14 29.72 2.03 -16.21
CA ILE A 14 30.60 1.74 -17.35
C ILE A 14 29.85 1.40 -18.64
N LEU A 15 28.57 1.01 -18.52
CA LEU A 15 27.68 0.70 -19.65
C LEU A 15 26.71 1.85 -19.97
N GLY A 16 26.77 2.95 -19.22
CA GLY A 16 25.84 4.08 -19.37
C GLY A 16 24.42 3.80 -18.90
N VAL A 17 24.17 2.69 -18.19
CA VAL A 17 22.86 2.29 -17.67
C VAL A 17 22.89 2.19 -16.14
N GLU A 18 21.81 2.59 -15.48
CA GLU A 18 21.63 2.37 -14.03
C GLU A 18 21.06 0.96 -13.82
N PRO A 19 21.73 0.07 -13.07
CA PRO A 19 21.16 -1.23 -12.74
C PRO A 19 19.97 -1.05 -11.80
N LEU A 20 18.87 -1.76 -12.08
CA LEU A 20 17.74 -1.82 -11.15
C LEU A 20 18.17 -2.46 -9.83
N ASP A 21 17.65 -1.93 -8.73
CA ASP A 21 17.89 -2.44 -7.37
C ASP A 21 17.28 -3.84 -7.23
N GLU A 22 18.08 -4.83 -6.83
CA GLU A 22 17.64 -6.21 -6.53
C GLU A 22 16.46 -6.24 -5.55
N PHE A 23 16.39 -5.28 -4.62
CA PHE A 23 15.25 -5.12 -3.72
C PHE A 23 13.95 -4.88 -4.48
N ILE A 24 13.98 -4.00 -5.48
CA ILE A 24 12.82 -3.63 -6.29
C ILE A 24 12.46 -4.77 -7.22
N LEU A 25 13.44 -5.41 -7.86
CA LEU A 25 13.22 -6.58 -8.70
C LEU A 25 12.62 -7.74 -7.93
N THR A 26 13.08 -8.00 -6.70
CA THR A 26 12.51 -9.04 -5.83
C THR A 26 11.03 -8.76 -5.53
N ILE A 27 10.67 -7.51 -5.25
CA ILE A 27 9.27 -7.13 -5.04
C ILE A 27 8.48 -7.27 -6.34
N ALA A 28 9.05 -6.83 -7.47
CA ALA A 28 8.39 -6.91 -8.76
C ALA A 28 8.09 -8.36 -9.14
N ASP A 29 9.06 -9.26 -9.04
CA ASP A 29 8.88 -10.69 -9.27
C ASP A 29 7.82 -11.29 -8.35
N TRP A 30 7.87 -10.96 -7.06
CA TRP A 30 6.91 -11.47 -6.09
C TRP A 30 5.47 -10.99 -6.38
N VAL A 31 5.27 -9.69 -6.67
CA VAL A 31 3.96 -9.15 -7.04
C VAL A 31 3.50 -9.74 -8.36
N HIS A 32 4.36 -9.76 -9.39
CA HIS A 32 4.05 -10.28 -10.73
C HIS A 32 3.56 -11.73 -10.68
N ASN A 33 4.26 -12.58 -9.93
CA ASN A 33 3.87 -13.97 -9.73
C ASN A 33 2.48 -14.10 -9.11
N LEU A 34 2.17 -13.31 -8.07
CA LEU A 34 0.87 -13.38 -7.40
C LEU A 34 -0.27 -12.82 -8.26
N VAL A 35 -0.09 -11.66 -8.89
CA VAL A 35 -1.14 -11.07 -9.74
C VAL A 35 -1.39 -11.91 -10.99
N GLY A 36 -0.36 -12.60 -11.52
CA GLY A 36 -0.48 -13.55 -12.62
C GLY A 36 -1.41 -14.72 -12.33
N THR A 37 -1.54 -15.15 -11.06
CA THR A 37 -2.46 -16.24 -10.69
C THR A 37 -3.95 -15.90 -10.86
N VAL A 38 -4.26 -14.61 -11.01
CA VAL A 38 -5.64 -14.09 -11.08
C VAL A 38 -5.89 -13.17 -12.28
N ALA A 39 -4.92 -13.03 -13.18
CA ALA A 39 -5.01 -12.14 -14.33
C ALA A 39 -6.18 -12.49 -15.28
N ASP A 40 -6.52 -13.77 -15.40
CA ASP A 40 -7.56 -14.27 -16.33
C ASP A 40 -8.96 -14.36 -15.70
N ARG A 41 -9.16 -13.87 -14.46
CA ARG A 41 -10.48 -13.91 -13.82
C ARG A 41 -11.46 -12.98 -14.55
N GLN A 42 -12.63 -13.52 -14.90
CA GLN A 42 -13.70 -12.79 -15.60
C GLN A 42 -14.94 -12.56 -14.72
N ASP A 43 -14.86 -12.86 -13.43
CA ASP A 43 -15.96 -12.75 -12.46
C ASP A 43 -16.07 -11.35 -11.81
N GLY A 44 -15.38 -10.35 -12.36
CA GLY A 44 -15.33 -9.00 -11.82
C GLY A 44 -14.40 -8.84 -10.62
N SER A 45 -13.65 -9.89 -10.24
CA SER A 45 -12.63 -9.79 -9.20
C SER A 45 -11.56 -8.77 -9.57
N GLN A 46 -11.08 -8.03 -8.58
CA GLN A 46 -9.97 -7.09 -8.76
C GLN A 46 -8.81 -7.45 -7.86
N VAL A 47 -7.60 -7.34 -8.40
CA VAL A 47 -6.39 -7.45 -7.58
C VAL A 47 -6.17 -6.14 -6.83
N GLU A 48 -5.83 -6.25 -5.56
CA GLU A 48 -5.46 -5.12 -4.72
C GLU A 48 -4.03 -5.36 -4.23
N VAL A 49 -3.14 -4.45 -4.57
CA VAL A 49 -1.74 -4.44 -4.10
C VAL A 49 -1.55 -3.20 -3.26
N GLU A 50 -1.33 -3.41 -1.96
CA GLU A 50 -1.22 -2.36 -0.96
C GLU A 50 0.04 -2.54 -0.10
N ALA A 51 0.67 -1.44 0.32
CA ALA A 51 1.74 -1.40 1.30
C ALA A 51 1.26 -0.65 2.53
N LYS A 52 1.38 -1.26 3.70
CA LYS A 52 0.99 -0.65 4.97
C LYS A 52 2.23 -0.30 5.77
N LEU A 53 2.23 0.88 6.39
CA LEU A 53 3.23 1.25 7.39
C LEU A 53 2.83 0.69 8.75
N GLY A 54 3.82 0.24 9.51
CA GLY A 54 3.60 -0.37 10.81
C GLY A 54 4.90 -0.75 11.50
N VAL A 55 4.83 -1.74 12.38
CA VAL A 55 6.01 -2.25 13.09
C VAL A 55 6.00 -3.77 13.08
N LEU A 56 7.15 -4.38 12.78
CA LEU A 56 7.35 -5.81 12.93
C LEU A 56 7.71 -6.10 14.39
N LYS A 57 6.90 -6.91 15.07
CA LYS A 57 7.06 -7.26 16.50
C LYS A 57 7.27 -8.77 16.67
N TYR A 58 8.00 -9.18 17.71
CA TYR A 58 8.12 -10.61 18.05
C TYR A 58 6.74 -11.18 18.44
N LYS A 59 6.40 -12.41 18.03
CA LYS A 59 5.06 -12.96 18.31
C LYS A 59 4.72 -13.06 19.80
N GLY A 60 5.72 -13.31 20.65
CA GLY A 60 5.55 -13.45 22.10
C GLY A 60 5.61 -12.16 22.92
N GLY A 61 5.87 -11.00 22.29
CA GLY A 61 6.04 -9.74 23.02
C GLY A 61 5.52 -8.53 22.24
N ASP A 62 5.65 -7.33 22.80
CA ASP A 62 5.28 -6.08 22.11
C ASP A 62 6.49 -5.32 21.54
N GLU A 63 7.66 -5.92 21.65
CA GLU A 63 8.91 -5.35 21.19
C GLU A 63 9.08 -5.49 19.68
N ARG A 64 9.57 -4.41 19.05
CA ARG A 64 9.97 -4.42 17.65
C ARG A 64 11.13 -5.40 17.43
N VAL A 65 11.07 -6.16 16.34
CA VAL A 65 12.12 -7.12 15.99
C VAL A 65 13.47 -6.42 15.80
N GLN A 66 14.54 -7.12 16.15
CA GLN A 66 15.92 -6.69 15.94
C GLN A 66 16.65 -7.76 15.16
N LEU A 67 16.78 -7.53 13.86
CA LEU A 67 17.47 -8.44 12.95
C LEU A 67 18.91 -7.94 12.74
N PRO A 68 19.90 -8.84 12.57
CA PRO A 68 21.30 -8.48 12.39
C PRO A 68 21.59 -7.97 10.95
N VAL A 69 20.85 -6.94 10.52
CA VAL A 69 20.94 -6.30 9.20
C VAL A 69 21.05 -4.79 9.34
N LEU A 70 21.78 -4.15 8.43
CA LEU A 70 22.10 -2.72 8.51
C LEU A 70 21.23 -1.84 7.60
N THR A 71 20.43 -2.45 6.73
CA THR A 71 19.65 -1.78 5.69
C THR A 71 18.25 -2.33 5.62
N GLU A 72 17.37 -1.60 4.94
CA GLU A 72 16.05 -2.10 4.56
C GLU A 72 16.18 -3.49 3.92
N THR A 73 15.42 -4.46 4.43
CA THR A 73 15.56 -5.87 4.07
C THR A 73 14.20 -6.54 3.98
N ILE A 74 13.97 -7.27 2.90
CA ILE A 74 12.81 -8.15 2.72
C ILE A 74 12.99 -9.38 3.62
N ILE A 75 11.97 -9.69 4.43
CA ILE A 75 11.95 -10.89 5.27
C ILE A 75 11.19 -11.99 4.55
N ALA A 76 11.89 -13.07 4.19
CA ALA A 76 11.29 -14.23 3.54
C ALA A 76 10.46 -15.09 4.50
N ASP A 77 10.98 -15.31 5.71
CA ASP A 77 10.32 -16.06 6.79
C ASP A 77 10.84 -15.54 8.14
N GLY A 78 10.00 -15.58 9.17
CA GLY A 78 10.36 -15.07 10.49
C GLY A 78 9.27 -15.28 11.54
N ASP A 79 9.71 -15.41 12.80
CA ASP A 79 8.81 -15.50 13.95
C ASP A 79 8.37 -14.12 14.45
N HIS A 80 7.74 -13.36 13.56
CA HIS A 80 7.23 -12.03 13.84
C HIS A 80 5.75 -11.89 13.48
N ARG A 81 5.14 -10.81 13.97
CA ARG A 81 3.85 -10.31 13.53
C ARG A 81 4.01 -8.88 13.06
N PHE A 82 3.23 -8.48 12.06
CA PHE A 82 3.16 -7.09 11.64
C PHE A 82 1.98 -6.41 12.31
N GLU A 83 2.25 -5.27 12.94
CA GLU A 83 1.22 -4.41 13.52
C GLU A 83 1.01 -3.19 12.61
N SER A 84 -0.10 -3.20 11.88
CA SER A 84 -0.54 -2.08 11.04
C SER A 84 -1.22 -1.02 11.92
N ASN A 85 -0.43 -0.27 12.68
CA ASN A 85 -0.92 0.80 13.54
C ASN A 85 0.15 1.86 13.76
N MET A 86 -0.26 3.08 14.12
CA MET A 86 0.63 4.15 14.55
C MET A 86 -0.01 4.98 15.67
N SER A 87 0.79 5.79 16.35
CA SER A 87 0.25 6.71 17.36
C SER A 87 -0.58 7.81 16.70
N ALA A 88 -1.57 8.36 17.42
CA ALA A 88 -2.36 9.49 16.95
C ALA A 88 -1.49 10.71 16.56
N ASN A 89 -0.33 10.87 17.20
CA ASN A 89 0.64 11.91 16.86
C ASN A 89 1.33 11.64 15.51
N GLN A 90 1.72 10.40 15.23
CA GLN A 90 2.25 10.00 13.93
C GLN A 90 1.18 10.19 12.83
N HIS A 91 -0.06 9.79 13.09
CA HIS A 91 -1.18 10.00 12.16
C HIS A 91 -1.40 11.49 11.86
N LYS A 92 -1.46 12.34 12.90
CA LYS A 92 -1.57 13.79 12.74
C LYS A 92 -0.40 14.38 11.94
N HIS A 93 0.81 13.87 12.17
CA HIS A 93 2.00 14.32 11.44
C HIS A 93 1.88 14.01 9.94
N PHE A 94 1.50 12.79 9.57
CA PHE A 94 1.29 12.43 8.16
C PHE A 94 0.16 13.22 7.52
N ASN A 95 -0.95 13.44 8.22
CA ASN A 95 -2.05 14.27 7.73
C ASN A 95 -1.56 15.70 7.38
N GLN A 96 -0.80 16.32 8.28
CA GLN A 96 -0.23 17.65 8.03
C GLN A 96 0.72 17.66 6.82
N MET A 97 1.59 16.65 6.72
CA MET A 97 2.54 16.52 5.62
C MET A 97 1.84 16.34 4.27
N LEU A 98 0.87 15.42 4.18
CA LEU A 98 0.17 15.12 2.94
C LEU A 98 -0.72 16.28 2.50
N ASN A 99 -1.37 17.01 3.43
CA ASN A 99 -2.09 18.23 3.09
C ASN A 99 -1.18 19.35 2.57
N GLN A 100 0.02 19.50 3.14
CA GLN A 100 1.00 20.48 2.65
C GLN A 100 1.52 20.10 1.26
N LEU A 101 1.80 18.81 1.04
CA LEU A 101 2.21 18.30 -0.26
C LEU A 101 1.11 18.50 -1.30
N GLU A 102 -0.14 18.20 -0.96
CA GLU A 102 -1.28 18.42 -1.84
C GLU A 102 -1.41 19.89 -2.25
N ALA A 103 -1.38 20.81 -1.27
CA ALA A 103 -1.49 22.24 -1.54
C ALA A 103 -0.33 22.77 -2.41
N SER A 104 0.90 22.31 -2.15
CA SER A 104 2.08 22.73 -2.92
C SER A 104 2.14 22.10 -4.32
N SER A 105 1.64 20.88 -4.50
CA SER A 105 1.62 20.18 -5.80
C SER A 105 0.75 20.84 -6.86
N ARG A 106 -0.18 21.73 -6.44
CA ARG A 106 -1.02 22.53 -7.35
C ARG A 106 -0.29 23.72 -7.96
N GLN A 107 0.91 24.06 -7.47
CA GLN A 107 1.70 25.17 -8.00
C GLN A 107 2.39 24.76 -9.31
N SER A 108 2.40 25.64 -10.31
CA SER A 108 3.02 25.36 -11.62
C SER A 108 4.54 25.12 -11.55
N SER A 109 5.20 25.56 -10.47
CA SER A 109 6.62 25.33 -10.20
C SER A 109 6.89 23.98 -9.53
N HIS A 110 5.87 23.23 -9.13
CA HIS A 110 6.07 21.93 -8.51
C HIS A 110 6.58 20.92 -9.55
N PRO A 111 7.61 20.11 -9.21
CA PRO A 111 8.25 19.22 -10.19
C PRO A 111 7.42 17.99 -10.59
N THR A 112 6.31 17.73 -9.91
CA THR A 112 5.46 16.54 -10.12
C THR A 112 4.03 16.91 -10.45
N SER A 113 3.25 15.93 -10.90
CA SER A 113 1.81 16.08 -11.11
C SER A 113 1.07 16.45 -9.81
N PRO A 114 -0.07 17.16 -9.89
CA PRO A 114 -0.83 17.57 -8.71
C PRO A 114 -1.47 16.37 -8.02
N LEU A 115 -1.40 16.34 -6.69
CA LEU A 115 -2.13 15.40 -5.86
C LEU A 115 -3.62 15.78 -5.83
N ARG A 116 -4.48 14.77 -5.67
CA ARG A 116 -5.93 14.95 -5.43
C ARG A 116 -6.27 14.46 -4.03
N TYR A 117 -7.16 15.18 -3.36
CA TYR A 117 -7.59 14.85 -2.01
C TYR A 117 -9.08 14.49 -1.96
N GLN A 118 -9.41 13.46 -1.18
CA GLN A 118 -10.77 13.07 -0.85
C GLN A 118 -10.87 12.67 0.63
N HIS A 119 -11.96 13.06 1.28
CA HIS A 119 -12.26 12.68 2.66
C HIS A 119 -13.55 11.87 2.70
N THR A 120 -13.49 10.63 3.19
CA THR A 120 -14.65 9.74 3.29
C THR A 120 -14.88 9.28 4.72
N TYR A 121 -16.15 9.13 5.08
CA TYR A 121 -16.60 8.52 6.33
C TYR A 121 -17.39 7.28 5.96
N LEU A 122 -16.83 6.11 6.26
CA LEU A 122 -17.37 4.83 5.85
C LEU A 122 -17.70 3.97 7.05
N LYS A 123 -18.68 3.10 6.88
CA LYS A 123 -19.02 2.04 7.84
C LYS A 123 -18.86 0.69 7.17
N ASP A 124 -17.94 -0.11 7.68
CA ASP A 124 -17.79 -1.49 7.25
C ASP A 124 -18.56 -2.41 8.19
N SER A 125 -19.30 -3.36 7.61
CA SER A 125 -20.02 -4.40 8.32
C SER A 125 -19.58 -5.77 7.80
N PHE A 126 -19.23 -6.67 8.70
CA PHE A 126 -18.68 -7.99 8.34
C PHE A 126 -19.67 -9.11 8.64
N TYR A 127 -19.90 -9.94 7.64
CA TYR A 127 -20.80 -11.09 7.69
C TYR A 127 -20.01 -12.40 7.54
N PRO A 128 -20.46 -13.51 8.14
CA PRO A 128 -19.87 -14.80 7.89
C PRO A 128 -20.01 -15.15 6.40
N SER A 129 -19.05 -15.91 5.88
CA SER A 129 -19.14 -16.53 4.55
C SER A 129 -19.30 -18.02 4.72
N ASP A 130 -20.12 -18.63 3.86
CA ASP A 130 -20.27 -20.08 3.79
C ASP A 130 -19.13 -20.75 2.99
N GLU A 131 -18.23 -19.95 2.41
CA GLU A 131 -17.08 -20.42 1.63
C GLU A 131 -15.94 -20.96 2.54
N PRO A 132 -15.16 -21.95 2.06
CA PRO A 132 -13.99 -22.45 2.77
C PRO A 132 -12.93 -21.34 2.93
N GLY A 133 -12.44 -21.10 4.15
CA GLY A 133 -11.34 -20.16 4.42
C GLY A 133 -11.58 -19.14 5.54
N ASN A 134 -12.78 -19.13 6.14
CA ASN A 134 -13.19 -18.16 7.18
C ASN A 134 -13.08 -16.69 6.73
N GLU A 135 -12.96 -16.39 5.43
CA GLU A 135 -13.04 -15.02 4.95
C GLU A 135 -14.44 -14.45 5.22
N LYS A 136 -14.50 -13.18 5.62
CA LYS A 136 -15.77 -12.50 5.88
C LYS A 136 -16.20 -11.70 4.66
N ILE A 137 -17.51 -11.63 4.44
CA ILE A 137 -18.09 -10.69 3.48
C ILE A 137 -18.09 -9.30 4.12
N ARG A 138 -17.47 -8.32 3.46
CA ARG A 138 -17.44 -6.92 3.88
C ARG A 138 -18.45 -6.14 3.07
N VAL A 139 -19.37 -5.48 3.77
CA VAL A 139 -20.27 -4.47 3.21
C VAL A 139 -19.82 -3.09 3.68
N THR A 140 -19.44 -2.24 2.74
CA THR A 140 -19.00 -0.86 2.97
C THR A 140 -20.13 0.10 2.61
N ARG A 141 -20.49 1.00 3.52
CA ARG A 141 -21.51 2.03 3.32
C ARG A 141 -20.96 3.42 3.59
N ASP A 142 -21.43 4.41 2.84
CA ASP A 142 -21.26 5.80 3.24
C ASP A 142 -21.97 6.01 4.58
N GLU A 143 -21.27 6.59 5.55
CA GLU A 143 -21.80 6.70 6.89
C GLU A 143 -22.98 7.68 6.99
N LYS A 144 -22.96 8.76 6.21
CA LYS A 144 -23.97 9.81 6.29
C LYS A 144 -25.24 9.42 5.54
N THR A 145 -25.09 8.86 4.34
CA THR A 145 -26.23 8.55 3.46
C THR A 145 -26.74 7.12 3.61
N GLY A 146 -25.91 6.21 4.14
CA GLY A 146 -26.22 4.78 4.21
C GLY A 146 -26.12 4.04 2.86
N GLU A 147 -25.74 4.76 1.80
CA GLU A 147 -25.55 4.23 0.46
C GLU A 147 -24.48 3.13 0.47
N MET A 148 -24.79 1.98 -0.12
CA MET A 148 -23.83 0.89 -0.26
C MET A 148 -22.80 1.25 -1.33
N LYS A 149 -21.53 1.32 -0.93
CA LYS A 149 -20.41 1.60 -1.83
C LYS A 149 -19.81 0.32 -2.38
N GLU A 150 -19.76 -0.72 -1.55
CA GLU A 150 -19.09 -1.97 -1.91
C GLU A 150 -19.65 -3.14 -1.11
N CYS A 151 -19.72 -4.30 -1.74
CA CYS A 151 -20.00 -5.58 -1.11
C CYS A 151 -19.08 -6.64 -1.72
N LEU A 152 -18.10 -7.10 -0.94
CA LEU A 152 -17.07 -8.00 -1.44
C LEU A 152 -16.58 -9.02 -0.41
N ARG A 153 -15.87 -10.03 -0.89
CA ARG A 153 -15.04 -10.93 -0.11
C ARG A 153 -13.58 -10.71 -0.52
N LYS A 154 -12.72 -10.45 0.47
CA LYS A 154 -11.28 -10.20 0.25
C LYS A 154 -10.49 -11.46 0.58
N VAL A 155 -9.80 -12.00 -0.42
CA VAL A 155 -8.95 -13.20 -0.31
C VAL A 155 -7.49 -12.77 -0.39
N ARG A 156 -6.66 -13.21 0.56
CA ARG A 156 -5.23 -12.86 0.53
C ARG A 156 -4.46 -13.85 -0.34
N LEU A 157 -3.69 -13.35 -1.31
CA LEU A 157 -2.77 -14.16 -2.10
C LEU A 157 -1.41 -14.27 -1.41
N GLY A 158 -0.94 -13.20 -0.77
CA GLY A 158 0.30 -13.21 -0.03
C GLY A 158 0.60 -11.89 0.67
N ASN A 159 1.59 -11.93 1.56
CA ASN A 159 2.20 -10.76 2.16
C ASN A 159 3.72 -10.86 2.13
N LEU A 160 4.38 -9.71 2.02
CA LEU A 160 5.82 -9.57 2.06
C LEU A 160 6.17 -8.53 3.12
N ASP A 161 6.98 -8.91 4.10
CA ASP A 161 7.39 -8.03 5.19
C ASP A 161 8.74 -7.39 4.92
N ILE A 162 8.87 -6.10 5.20
CA ILE A 162 10.10 -5.34 5.02
C ILE A 162 10.51 -4.70 6.33
N TYR A 163 11.67 -5.10 6.83
CA TYR A 163 12.29 -4.53 8.02
C TYR A 163 13.18 -3.35 7.66
N SER A 164 13.02 -2.25 8.40
CA SER A 164 13.75 -0.99 8.17
C SER A 164 14.54 -0.58 9.43
N PRO A 165 15.76 -1.11 9.64
CA PRO A 165 16.53 -0.94 10.89
C PRO A 165 16.89 0.52 11.21
N LYS A 166 16.96 1.37 10.19
CA LYS A 166 17.33 2.80 10.31
C LYS A 166 16.13 3.74 10.38
N ARG A 167 14.91 3.21 10.50
CA ARG A 167 13.64 3.96 10.42
C ARG A 167 12.76 3.63 11.60
N ASN A 168 11.77 4.49 11.88
CA ASN A 168 10.82 4.31 12.98
C ASN A 168 9.60 3.46 12.60
N ALA A 169 9.48 3.10 11.33
CA ALA A 169 8.43 2.23 10.81
C ALA A 169 9.07 1.14 9.95
N ASP A 170 8.47 -0.05 10.01
CA ASP A 170 8.58 -1.12 9.04
C ASP A 170 7.39 -1.03 8.08
N TRP A 171 7.33 -1.91 7.10
CA TRP A 171 6.20 -1.94 6.19
C TRP A 171 5.93 -3.34 5.65
N ARG A 172 4.69 -3.57 5.22
CA ARG A 172 4.21 -4.84 4.67
C ARG A 172 3.52 -4.58 3.35
N ILE A 173 3.92 -5.29 2.31
CA ILE A 173 3.14 -5.40 1.07
C ILE A 173 2.13 -6.54 1.23
N SER A 174 0.89 -6.32 0.85
CA SER A 174 -0.14 -7.35 0.75
C SER A 174 -0.69 -7.37 -0.67
N VAL A 175 -0.85 -8.57 -1.22
CA VAL A 175 -1.58 -8.79 -2.47
C VAL A 175 -2.84 -9.56 -2.13
N ASN A 176 -3.98 -8.98 -2.47
CA ASN A 176 -5.29 -9.54 -2.22
C ASN A 176 -6.11 -9.58 -3.51
N VAL A 177 -7.18 -10.37 -3.50
CA VAL A 177 -8.22 -10.38 -4.53
C VAL A 177 -9.51 -9.98 -3.86
N GLU A 178 -10.11 -8.94 -4.39
CA GLU A 178 -11.39 -8.39 -3.99
C GLU A 178 -12.47 -8.93 -4.94
N ILE A 179 -13.26 -9.88 -4.44
CA ILE A 179 -14.28 -10.60 -5.21
C ILE A 179 -15.63 -9.96 -4.88
N PRO A 180 -16.31 -9.31 -5.84
CA PRO A 180 -17.66 -8.80 -5.63
C PRO A 180 -18.62 -9.93 -5.26
N VAL A 181 -19.47 -9.70 -4.28
CA VAL A 181 -20.49 -10.68 -3.88
C VAL A 181 -21.83 -10.00 -3.65
N GLU A 182 -22.91 -10.75 -3.78
CA GLU A 182 -24.23 -10.26 -3.42
C GLU A 182 -24.31 -9.91 -1.93
N HIS A 183 -25.22 -9.00 -1.58
CA HIS A 183 -25.38 -8.60 -0.18
C HIS A 183 -25.79 -9.82 0.66
N PRO A 184 -25.05 -10.12 1.74
CA PRO A 184 -25.30 -11.31 2.55
C PRO A 184 -26.62 -11.20 3.31
N VAL A 185 -27.27 -12.34 3.55
CA VAL A 185 -28.42 -12.46 4.45
C VAL A 185 -27.91 -12.64 5.88
N GLY A 186 -28.59 -12.02 6.86
CA GLY A 186 -28.29 -12.18 8.28
C GLY A 186 -27.75 -10.91 8.94
N THR A 187 -27.08 -11.08 10.08
CA THR A 187 -26.61 -9.97 10.92
C THR A 187 -25.10 -9.83 10.87
N ALA A 188 -24.60 -8.60 10.81
CA ALA A 188 -23.18 -8.33 10.89
C ALA A 188 -22.59 -8.80 12.23
N THR A 189 -21.49 -9.54 12.16
CA THR A 189 -20.73 -10.04 13.33
C THR A 189 -19.78 -8.99 13.89
N LEU A 190 -19.39 -8.02 13.07
CA LEU A 190 -18.51 -6.93 13.44
C LEU A 190 -18.85 -5.69 12.63
N THR A 191 -18.75 -4.52 13.26
CA THR A 191 -18.81 -3.24 12.55
C THR A 191 -17.63 -2.36 12.94
N ARG A 192 -17.14 -1.58 11.99
CA ARG A 192 -16.11 -0.56 12.22
C ARG A 192 -16.47 0.72 11.47
N ARG A 193 -16.14 1.85 12.07
CA ARG A 193 -16.20 3.17 11.41
C ARG A 193 -14.81 3.51 10.88
N LYS A 194 -14.74 4.00 9.65
CA LYS A 194 -13.51 4.44 8.99
C LYS A 194 -13.62 5.92 8.66
N ASP A 195 -12.69 6.69 9.18
CA ASP A 195 -12.46 8.07 8.79
C ASP A 195 -11.19 8.08 7.92
N ARG A 196 -11.34 8.31 6.62
CA ARG A 196 -10.28 8.11 5.63
C ARG A 196 -9.98 9.37 4.84
N LEU A 197 -8.72 9.78 4.90
CA LEU A 197 -8.12 10.85 4.14
C LEU A 197 -7.31 10.21 3.00
N SER A 198 -7.81 10.30 1.77
CA SER A 198 -7.21 9.69 0.59
C SER A 198 -6.53 10.74 -0.28
N TYR A 199 -5.28 10.47 -0.66
CA TYR A 199 -4.48 11.30 -1.55
C TYR A 199 -4.11 10.50 -2.79
N SER A 200 -4.60 10.88 -3.96
CA SER A 200 -4.27 10.20 -5.22
C SER A 200 -3.18 10.94 -5.98
N HIS A 201 -2.18 10.21 -6.46
CA HIS A 201 -1.11 10.71 -7.31
C HIS A 201 -0.77 9.66 -8.37
N GLU A 202 -0.99 10.01 -9.64
CA GLU A 202 -0.73 9.12 -10.80
C GLU A 202 -1.41 7.76 -10.67
N GLU A 203 -0.65 6.68 -10.47
CA GLU A 203 -1.14 5.29 -10.36
C GLU A 203 -1.37 4.85 -8.91
N PHE A 204 -1.23 5.76 -7.95
CA PHE A 204 -1.21 5.44 -6.53
C PHE A 204 -2.27 6.20 -5.73
N SER A 205 -2.81 5.54 -4.71
CA SER A 205 -3.54 6.18 -3.62
C SER A 205 -2.76 6.03 -2.32
N ILE A 206 -2.72 7.09 -1.52
CA ILE A 206 -2.16 7.11 -0.17
C ILE A 206 -3.32 7.39 0.78
N ASP A 207 -3.66 6.38 1.59
CA ASP A 207 -4.79 6.41 2.48
C ASP A 207 -4.32 6.52 3.93
N LEU A 208 -4.70 7.60 4.59
CA LEU A 208 -4.53 7.77 6.03
C LEU A 208 -5.89 7.54 6.70
N THR A 209 -6.02 6.42 7.41
CA THR A 209 -7.30 5.93 7.90
C THR A 209 -7.30 5.79 9.42
N GLN A 210 -8.28 6.40 10.09
CA GLN A 210 -8.63 6.08 11.47
C GLN A 210 -9.76 5.05 11.50
N VAL A 211 -9.51 3.90 12.10
CA VAL A 211 -10.48 2.80 12.22
C VAL A 211 -10.95 2.72 13.66
N THR A 212 -12.26 2.87 13.88
CA THR A 212 -12.88 2.72 15.19
C THR A 212 -13.72 1.45 15.21
N GLN A 213 -13.30 0.48 16.02
CA GLN A 213 -13.99 -0.79 16.18
C GLN A 213 -14.70 -0.84 17.54
N THR A 214 -16.01 -1.10 17.51
CA THR A 214 -16.83 -1.25 18.72
C THR A 214 -16.98 -2.73 19.05
N SER A 215 -16.30 -3.20 20.11
CA SER A 215 -16.50 -4.55 20.66
C SER A 215 -17.33 -4.45 21.93
N GLY A 216 -18.50 -5.10 21.95
CA GLY A 216 -19.59 -4.83 22.91
C GLY A 216 -19.21 -4.80 24.40
N SER A 217 -18.22 -5.56 24.85
CA SER A 217 -17.82 -5.68 26.26
C SER A 217 -16.48 -5.05 26.64
N SER A 218 -15.64 -4.67 25.65
CA SER A 218 -14.24 -4.26 25.86
C SER A 218 -13.95 -2.79 25.48
N GLY A 219 -15.00 -2.02 25.20
CA GLY A 219 -14.88 -0.62 24.78
C GLY A 219 -14.57 -0.47 23.29
N SER A 220 -14.38 0.79 22.87
CA SER A 220 -14.02 1.14 21.50
C SER A 220 -12.50 1.10 21.35
N GLN A 221 -11.99 0.38 20.35
CA GLN A 221 -10.58 0.44 19.97
C GLN A 221 -10.41 1.30 18.72
N THR A 222 -9.45 2.21 18.77
CA THR A 222 -9.11 3.09 17.65
C THR A 222 -7.71 2.76 17.15
N MET A 223 -7.60 2.52 15.85
CA MET A 223 -6.33 2.28 15.16
C MET A 223 -6.11 3.39 14.12
N HIS A 224 -4.84 3.68 13.85
CA HIS A 224 -4.42 4.64 12.85
C HIS A 224 -3.53 3.93 11.83
N GLU A 225 -3.98 3.91 10.59
CA GLU A 225 -3.36 3.17 9.50
C GLU A 225 -2.90 4.15 8.41
N LEU A 226 -1.78 3.82 7.75
CA LEU A 226 -1.30 4.52 6.56
C LEU A 226 -0.95 3.48 5.50
N GLU A 227 -1.61 3.59 4.36
CA GLU A 227 -1.58 2.62 3.26
C GLU A 227 -1.17 3.34 1.97
N VAL A 228 -0.39 2.67 1.13
CA VAL A 228 -0.13 3.07 -0.26
C VAL A 228 -0.63 1.94 -1.14
N GLU A 229 -1.46 2.22 -2.13
CA GLU A 229 -2.06 1.20 -3.00
C GLU A 229 -1.95 1.60 -4.47
N PHE A 230 -2.01 0.61 -5.36
CA PHE A 230 -2.22 0.85 -6.78
C PHE A 230 -3.67 1.23 -7.04
N ALA A 231 -3.92 2.47 -7.47
CA ALA A 231 -5.26 3.00 -7.73
C ALA A 231 -5.90 2.39 -9.00
N ARG A 232 -5.10 1.86 -9.92
CA ARG A 232 -5.56 1.25 -11.18
C ARG A 232 -5.02 -0.16 -11.37
N PRO A 233 -5.69 -1.19 -10.80
CA PRO A 233 -5.29 -2.59 -10.96
C PRO A 233 -5.14 -3.04 -12.42
N ALA A 234 -5.97 -2.50 -13.32
CA ALA A 234 -5.90 -2.80 -14.76
C ALA A 234 -4.55 -2.41 -15.40
N VAL A 235 -3.92 -1.31 -14.95
CA VAL A 235 -2.61 -0.87 -15.45
C VAL A 235 -1.51 -1.80 -14.93
N LEU A 236 -1.60 -2.23 -13.67
CA LEU A 236 -0.68 -3.20 -13.10
C LEU A 236 -0.74 -4.54 -13.85
N LEU A 237 -1.94 -5.03 -14.15
CA LEU A 237 -2.14 -6.29 -14.89
C LEU A 237 -1.68 -6.17 -16.35
N SER A 238 -2.01 -5.09 -17.05
CA SER A 238 -1.64 -4.93 -18.46
C SER A 238 -0.14 -4.80 -18.66
N THR A 239 0.56 -4.07 -17.79
CA THR A 239 2.02 -3.98 -17.81
C THR A 239 2.68 -5.30 -17.41
N GLY A 240 2.09 -6.03 -16.44
CA GLY A 240 2.55 -7.36 -16.06
C GLY A 240 2.44 -8.39 -17.18
N ALA A 241 1.43 -8.28 -18.05
CA ALA A 241 1.21 -9.21 -19.16
C ALA A 241 2.30 -9.17 -20.24
N VAL A 242 2.95 -8.01 -20.41
CA VAL A 242 4.02 -7.80 -21.41
C VAL A 242 5.41 -7.65 -20.77
N ARG A 243 5.52 -7.87 -19.46
CA ARG A 243 6.77 -7.72 -18.71
C ARG A 243 7.86 -8.62 -19.29
N GLY A 244 8.97 -8.02 -19.69
CA GLY A 244 10.10 -8.75 -20.30
C GLY A 244 9.84 -9.33 -21.69
N ASP A 245 8.70 -9.04 -22.34
CA ASP A 245 8.40 -9.52 -23.68
C ASP A 245 9.35 -8.85 -24.70
N PRO A 246 10.16 -9.61 -25.46
CA PRO A 246 11.06 -9.05 -26.46
C PRO A 246 10.33 -8.48 -27.68
N ASN A 247 9.03 -8.73 -27.85
CA ASN A 247 8.25 -8.30 -29.01
C ASN A 247 7.59 -6.93 -28.85
N VAL A 248 7.60 -6.35 -27.64
CA VAL A 248 7.08 -5.00 -27.37
C VAL A 248 8.21 -3.98 -27.25
N SER A 249 7.88 -2.68 -27.20
CA SER A 249 8.90 -1.66 -27.00
C SER A 249 9.60 -1.81 -25.65
N GLN A 250 10.84 -1.31 -25.54
CA GLN A 250 11.57 -1.32 -24.27
C GLN A 250 10.75 -0.70 -23.12
N GLN A 251 10.06 0.40 -23.40
CA GLN A 251 9.23 1.08 -22.43
C GLN A 251 8.09 0.20 -21.93
N GLU A 252 7.43 -0.55 -22.81
CA GLU A 252 6.31 -1.44 -22.43
C GLU A 252 6.78 -2.64 -21.63
N ARG A 253 7.87 -3.31 -22.05
CA ARG A 253 8.41 -4.47 -21.33
C ARG A 253 8.95 -4.13 -19.93
N ASP A 254 9.46 -2.91 -19.74
CA ASP A 254 10.05 -2.45 -18.47
C ASP A 254 9.00 -1.73 -17.58
N ALA A 255 7.79 -1.44 -18.10
CA ALA A 255 6.77 -0.62 -17.43
C ALA A 255 6.32 -1.18 -16.07
N PHE A 256 6.21 -2.50 -15.94
CA PHE A 256 5.82 -3.14 -14.69
C PHE A 256 6.86 -2.89 -13.58
N ASP A 257 8.14 -3.05 -13.90
CA ASP A 257 9.24 -2.84 -12.94
C ASP A 257 9.33 -1.36 -12.54
N GLU A 258 9.07 -0.46 -13.48
CA GLU A 258 9.00 1.00 -13.24
C GLU A 258 7.82 1.38 -12.32
N LEU A 259 6.65 0.74 -12.47
CA LEU A 259 5.52 0.90 -11.58
C LEU A 259 5.84 0.44 -10.15
N ILE A 260 6.46 -0.73 -10.01
CA ILE A 260 6.90 -1.24 -8.71
C ILE A 260 7.97 -0.33 -8.09
N ARG A 261 8.91 0.17 -8.89
CA ARG A 261 9.91 1.15 -8.45
C ARG A 261 9.27 2.42 -7.89
N ALA A 262 8.29 2.99 -8.58
CA ALA A 262 7.55 4.16 -8.11
C ALA A 262 6.74 3.86 -6.83
N PHE A 263 6.08 2.71 -6.76
CA PHE A 263 5.36 2.23 -5.57
C PHE A 263 6.28 2.16 -4.34
N VAL A 264 7.41 1.46 -4.47
CA VAL A 264 8.40 1.31 -3.40
C VAL A 264 8.98 2.65 -2.99
N ASN A 265 9.25 3.56 -3.94
CA ASN A 265 9.75 4.89 -3.64
C ASN A 265 8.75 5.74 -2.84
N ASN A 266 7.46 5.66 -3.16
CA ASN A 266 6.41 6.33 -2.39
C ASN A 266 6.37 5.82 -0.95
N VAL A 267 6.40 4.50 -0.76
CA VAL A 267 6.46 3.90 0.59
C VAL A 267 7.73 4.33 1.34
N ARG A 268 8.90 4.28 0.69
CA ARG A 268 10.18 4.69 1.29
C ARG A 268 10.16 6.15 1.73
N ILE A 269 9.53 7.05 0.98
CA ILE A 269 9.37 8.46 1.37
C ILE A 269 8.54 8.57 2.65
N LEU A 270 7.42 7.84 2.75
CA LEU A 270 6.58 7.85 3.95
C LEU A 270 7.31 7.25 5.17
N VAL A 271 7.99 6.11 5.00
CA VAL A 271 8.78 5.46 6.07
C VAL A 271 9.92 6.36 6.55
N ARG A 272 10.58 7.11 5.64
CA ARG A 272 11.61 8.11 6.01
C ARG A 272 11.07 9.25 6.85
N ASN A 273 9.78 9.56 6.70
CA ASN A 273 9.09 10.62 7.41
C ASN A 273 8.33 10.14 8.65
N ALA A 274 8.38 8.84 8.98
CA ALA A 274 7.84 8.32 10.21
C ALA A 274 8.59 8.87 11.43
N ARG A 275 7.90 9.64 12.28
CA ARG A 275 8.43 10.09 13.57
C ARG A 275 8.48 8.93 14.58
N PRO A 276 9.33 9.00 15.62
CA PRO A 276 9.23 8.09 16.75
C PRO A 276 7.82 8.13 17.35
N SER A 277 7.33 6.98 17.81
CA SER A 277 6.00 6.82 18.41
C SER A 277 5.85 7.60 19.72
#